data_AF-A0A6G0SWE3-F1
#
_entry.id   AF-A0A6G0SWE3-F1
#
_cell.length_a   1.000
_cell.length_b   1.000
_cell.length_c   1.000
_cell.angle_alpha   90.00
_cell.angle_beta   90.00
_cell.angle_gamma   90.00
#
_symmetry.space_group_name_H-M   'P 1'
#
loop_
_entity.id
_entity.type
_entity.pdbx_description
1 polymer ?
#
loop_
_entity_poly.entity_id
_entity_poly.type
_entity_poly.pdbx_seq_one_letter_code
_entity_poly.pdbx_strand_id
1 'polypeptide(L)'
;STSYTLDFVARKFLNVGFDSEDKFKIVIHIITPSRYVSIYEGFLRRIFSLMGNILSFILDVPQKYRKQIFLEDEFIAASNMVYRGENVLVIESKKKEGCRVLLDRKNLMKLQYIEEIIFETIARKSTIIRPVVLKQFEIIGNYIDRELTNVLSPPKTIEEMIIFIKNLRADQIIKNIDLNFVSQLKMFAAPKLAEQRLRWSREMSPELFVDPISPLSPPIIPKKYSSPSHQYNDDNNA
;
A
#
# COMPACT_ATOMS: atom_id res chain seq x y z
N SER A 1 6.47 2.00 -16.79
CA SER A 1 5.02 1.76 -16.70
C SER A 1 4.55 1.07 -17.98
N THR A 2 3.66 0.07 -17.93
CA THR A 2 2.98 -0.42 -19.15
C THR A 2 1.54 0.09 -19.04
N SER A 3 1.32 1.26 -19.63
CA SER A 3 0.02 1.88 -19.72
C SER A 3 -0.65 1.42 -21.01
N TYR A 4 -1.86 0.88 -20.90
CA TYR A 4 -2.71 0.65 -22.05
C TYR A 4 -3.57 1.88 -22.27
N THR A 5 -3.37 2.53 -23.41
CA THR A 5 -4.28 3.56 -23.87
C THR A 5 -5.49 2.85 -24.47
N LEU A 6 -6.53 2.70 -23.66
CA LEU A 6 -7.85 2.45 -24.20
C LEU A 6 -8.35 3.78 -24.77
N ASP A 7 -8.04 4.06 -26.04
CA ASP A 7 -8.58 5.25 -26.72
C ASP A 7 -10.07 5.07 -26.96
N PHE A 8 -10.87 5.14 -25.90
CA PHE A 8 -12.25 5.54 -26.05
C PHE A 8 -12.24 7.03 -26.30
N VAL A 9 -13.12 7.47 -27.19
CA VAL A 9 -13.47 8.85 -27.56
C VAL A 9 -13.72 9.79 -26.35
N ALA A 10 -13.57 9.31 -25.10
CA ALA A 10 -13.83 9.96 -23.82
C ALA A 10 -12.69 9.84 -22.76
N ARG A 11 -11.40 9.74 -23.14
CA ARG A 11 -10.24 9.95 -22.23
C ARG A 11 -10.18 8.99 -21.01
N LYS A 12 -10.34 7.68 -21.21
CA LYS A 12 -10.13 6.69 -20.13
C LYS A 12 -8.88 5.85 -20.38
N PHE A 13 -8.19 5.40 -19.34
CA PHE A 13 -6.95 4.63 -19.46
C PHE A 13 -6.95 3.43 -18.52
N LEU A 14 -6.33 2.34 -18.93
CA LEU A 14 -6.06 1.21 -18.06
C LEU A 14 -4.56 1.13 -17.82
N ASN A 15 -4.14 1.31 -16.57
CA ASN A 15 -2.74 1.24 -16.19
C ASN A 15 -2.49 0.02 -15.30
N VAL A 16 -1.52 -0.81 -15.66
CA VAL A 16 -1.03 -1.90 -14.82
C VAL A 16 0.31 -1.45 -14.21
N GLY A 17 0.29 -1.17 -12.90
CA GLY A 17 1.39 -0.58 -12.16
C GLY A 17 1.83 -1.42 -10.96
N PHE A 18 2.78 -0.87 -10.21
CA PHE A 18 3.17 -1.39 -8.90
C PHE A 18 2.78 -0.39 -7.82
N ASP A 19 2.32 -0.88 -6.68
CA ASP A 19 2.06 -0.08 -5.49
C ASP A 19 3.27 -0.13 -4.55
N SER A 20 4.00 0.98 -4.42
CA SER A 20 5.18 1.07 -3.55
C SER A 20 4.83 0.95 -2.06
N GLU A 21 3.59 1.27 -1.68
CA GLU A 21 3.15 1.17 -0.28
C GLU A 21 2.81 -0.27 0.12
N ASP A 22 2.38 -1.09 -0.84
CA ASP A 22 2.07 -2.51 -0.64
C ASP A 22 3.09 -3.44 -1.33
N LYS A 23 4.36 -3.33 -0.95
CA LYS A 23 5.46 -4.24 -1.37
C LYS A 23 5.52 -4.47 -2.89
N PHE A 24 5.31 -3.41 -3.66
CA PHE A 24 5.29 -3.43 -5.13
C PHE A 24 4.34 -4.50 -5.68
N LYS A 25 3.19 -4.73 -5.03
CA LYS A 25 2.13 -5.56 -5.59
C LYS A 25 1.58 -4.90 -6.85
N ILE A 26 1.09 -5.73 -7.76
CA ILE A 26 0.48 -5.25 -9.00
C ILE A 26 -0.88 -4.64 -8.67
N VAL A 27 -1.09 -3.43 -9.19
CA VAL A 27 -2.37 -2.72 -9.11
C VAL A 27 -2.82 -2.32 -10.51
N ILE A 28 -4.13 -2.39 -10.73
CA ILE A 28 -4.75 -2.04 -12.00
C ILE A 28 -5.58 -0.79 -11.76
N HIS A 29 -5.30 0.29 -12.49
CA HIS A 29 -6.05 1.53 -12.40
C HIS A 29 -6.90 1.73 -13.64
N ILE A 30 -8.20 1.93 -13.45
CA ILE A 30 -9.09 2.47 -14.47
C ILE A 30 -9.17 3.98 -14.25
N ILE A 31 -8.52 4.74 -15.13
CA ILE A 31 -8.32 6.18 -15.00
C ILE A 31 -9.30 6.91 -15.92
N THR A 32 -9.85 8.00 -15.43
CA THR A 32 -10.66 8.98 -16.19
C THR A 32 -10.09 10.37 -15.91
N PRO A 33 -10.52 11.43 -16.63
CA PRO A 33 -9.90 12.76 -16.47
C PRO A 33 -10.00 13.32 -15.05
N SER A 34 -11.02 12.94 -14.28
CA SER A 34 -11.27 13.51 -12.95
C SER A 34 -10.95 12.56 -11.79
N ARG A 35 -10.74 11.26 -12.05
CA ARG A 35 -10.62 10.22 -11.00
C ARG A 35 -10.09 8.91 -11.55
N TYR A 36 -9.61 8.05 -10.66
CA TYR A 36 -9.25 6.68 -10.99
C TYR A 36 -9.79 5.71 -9.94
N VAL A 37 -10.09 4.49 -10.36
CA VAL A 37 -10.44 3.38 -9.45
C VAL A 37 -9.34 2.33 -9.55
N SER A 38 -8.84 1.89 -8.39
CA SER A 38 -7.87 0.80 -8.28
C SER A 38 -8.61 -0.52 -8.09
N ILE A 39 -8.25 -1.53 -8.88
CA ILE A 39 -8.71 -2.91 -8.73
C ILE A 39 -7.50 -3.84 -8.69
N TYR A 40 -7.70 -5.03 -8.11
CA TYR A 40 -6.69 -6.09 -8.11
C TYR A 40 -6.99 -7.11 -9.23
N GLU A 41 -5.97 -7.90 -9.60
CA GLU A 41 -6.06 -8.87 -10.69
C GLU A 41 -7.24 -9.83 -10.56
N GLY A 42 -7.44 -10.40 -9.36
CA GLY A 42 -8.53 -11.33 -9.09
C GLY A 42 -9.92 -10.74 -9.35
N PHE A 43 -10.13 -9.47 -9.00
CA PHE A 43 -11.38 -8.77 -9.29
C PHE A 43 -11.59 -8.63 -10.80
N LEU A 44 -10.55 -8.18 -11.53
CA LEU A 44 -10.64 -8.03 -12.98
C LEU A 44 -10.90 -9.37 -13.69
N ARG A 45 -10.26 -10.45 -13.25
CA ARG A 45 -10.48 -11.81 -13.77
C ARG A 45 -11.93 -12.24 -13.63
N ARG A 46 -12.55 -12.00 -12.46
CA ARG A 46 -13.97 -12.28 -12.23
C ARG A 46 -14.88 -11.41 -13.11
N ILE A 47 -14.52 -10.15 -13.38
CA ILE A 47 -15.25 -9.31 -14.33
C ILE A 47 -15.23 -9.91 -15.74
N PHE A 48 -14.08 -10.39 -16.21
CA PHE A 48 -14.00 -11.06 -17.52
C PHE A 48 -14.80 -12.36 -17.56
N SER A 49 -14.79 -13.17 -16.50
CA SER A 49 -15.65 -14.35 -16.40
C SER A 49 -17.15 -14.03 -16.46
N LEU A 50 -17.54 -12.81 -16.04
CA LEU A 50 -18.91 -12.32 -16.09
C LEU A 50 -19.22 -11.48 -17.35
N MET A 51 -18.26 -11.32 -18.27
CA MET A 51 -18.37 -10.38 -19.40
C MET A 51 -19.60 -10.68 -20.28
N GLY A 52 -19.93 -11.94 -20.52
CA GLY A 52 -21.14 -12.33 -21.26
C GLY A 52 -22.43 -11.80 -20.60
N ASN A 53 -22.57 -11.97 -19.28
CA ASN A 53 -23.72 -11.48 -18.51
C ASN A 53 -23.78 -9.95 -18.49
N ILE A 54 -22.62 -9.30 -18.31
CA ILE A 54 -22.49 -7.84 -18.29
C ILE A 54 -22.89 -7.26 -19.65
N LEU A 55 -22.37 -7.82 -20.75
CA LEU A 55 -22.68 -7.37 -22.10
C LEU A 55 -24.15 -7.60 -22.43
N SER A 56 -24.72 -8.76 -22.09
CA SER A 56 -26.15 -9.03 -22.28
C SER A 56 -27.00 -7.94 -21.63
N PHE A 57 -26.70 -7.59 -20.37
CA PHE A 57 -27.44 -6.55 -19.65
C PHE A 57 -27.30 -5.17 -20.31
N ILE A 58 -26.13 -4.85 -20.85
CA ILE A 58 -25.88 -3.55 -21.47
C ILE A 58 -26.58 -3.40 -22.82
N LEU A 59 -26.93 -4.52 -23.45
CA LEU A 59 -27.76 -4.55 -24.67
C LEU A 59 -29.26 -4.46 -24.37
N ASP A 60 -29.69 -4.77 -23.14
CA ASP A 60 -31.09 -4.71 -22.76
C ASP A 60 -31.64 -3.28 -22.78
N VAL A 61 -32.97 -3.17 -22.89
CA VAL A 61 -33.68 -1.90 -22.81
C VAL A 61 -33.38 -1.23 -21.46
N PRO A 62 -32.86 0.02 -21.45
CA PRO A 62 -32.49 0.71 -20.21
C PRO A 62 -33.67 0.89 -19.25
N GLN A 63 -33.54 0.36 -18.03
CA GLN A 63 -34.55 0.47 -16.98
C GLN A 63 -33.99 1.29 -15.82
N LYS A 64 -34.54 2.49 -15.59
CA LYS A 64 -34.00 3.51 -14.67
C LYS A 64 -33.85 3.04 -13.20
N TYR A 65 -34.62 2.04 -12.79
CA TYR A 65 -34.70 1.59 -11.39
C TYR A 65 -34.17 0.17 -11.14
N ARG A 66 -33.67 -0.53 -12.17
CA ARG A 66 -33.13 -1.88 -12.00
C ARG A 66 -31.63 -1.80 -11.70
N LYS A 67 -31.26 -1.84 -10.41
CA LYS A 67 -29.87 -2.03 -9.97
C LYS A 67 -29.58 -3.51 -9.82
N GLN A 68 -28.63 -3.98 -10.60
CA GLN A 68 -28.02 -5.30 -10.58
C GLN A 68 -26.56 -5.15 -10.18
N ILE A 69 -26.16 -5.90 -9.17
CA ILE A 69 -24.77 -6.04 -8.76
C ILE A 69 -24.26 -7.32 -9.42
N PHE A 70 -23.22 -7.19 -10.25
CA PHE A 70 -22.60 -8.33 -10.93
C PHE A 70 -21.55 -8.98 -10.05
N LEU A 71 -20.78 -8.15 -9.34
CA LEU A 71 -19.68 -8.59 -8.50
C LEU A 71 -19.43 -7.54 -7.42
N GLU A 72 -19.18 -7.98 -6.19
CA GLU A 72 -18.90 -7.09 -5.07
C GLU A 72 -18.00 -7.81 -4.06
N ASP A 73 -17.05 -7.07 -3.51
CA ASP A 73 -16.28 -7.47 -2.33
C ASP A 73 -16.20 -6.29 -1.33
N GLU A 74 -15.33 -6.40 -0.32
CA GLU A 74 -15.16 -5.38 0.71
C GLU A 74 -14.59 -4.05 0.18
N PHE A 75 -13.92 -4.05 -0.98
CA PHE A 75 -13.22 -2.88 -1.51
C PHE A 75 -13.85 -2.30 -2.77
N ILE A 76 -14.48 -3.13 -3.60
CA ILE A 76 -14.90 -2.76 -4.96
C ILE A 76 -16.28 -3.36 -5.24
N ALA A 77 -17.11 -2.60 -5.97
CA ALA A 77 -18.38 -3.08 -6.51
C ALA A 77 -18.43 -2.86 -8.03
N ALA A 78 -18.95 -3.86 -8.75
CA ALA A 78 -19.30 -3.80 -10.15
C ALA A 78 -20.83 -3.98 -10.29
N SER A 79 -21.50 -2.94 -10.76
CA SER A 79 -22.96 -2.91 -10.90
C SER A 79 -23.36 -2.19 -12.18
N ASN A 80 -24.64 -2.20 -12.55
CA ASN A 80 -25.11 -1.37 -13.65
C ASN A 80 -25.66 -0.02 -13.16
N MET A 81 -25.77 0.91 -14.10
CA MET A 81 -26.56 2.12 -13.97
C MET A 81 -27.07 2.55 -15.35
N VAL A 82 -28.17 3.29 -15.40
CA VAL A 82 -28.57 4.01 -16.61
C VAL A 82 -27.90 5.38 -16.61
N TYR A 83 -27.06 5.66 -17.62
CA TYR A 83 -26.40 6.94 -17.81
C TYR A 83 -26.69 7.47 -19.21
N ARG A 84 -27.23 8.69 -19.30
CA ARG A 84 -27.63 9.34 -20.57
C ARG A 84 -28.52 8.45 -21.46
N GLY A 85 -29.41 7.68 -20.83
CA GLY A 85 -30.33 6.79 -21.53
C GLY A 85 -29.72 5.47 -21.97
N GLU A 86 -28.48 5.13 -21.58
CA GLU A 86 -27.83 3.85 -21.90
C GLU A 86 -27.49 3.07 -20.63
N ASN A 87 -27.53 1.74 -20.69
CA ASN A 87 -27.00 0.89 -19.64
C ASN A 87 -25.46 0.92 -19.66
N VAL A 88 -24.84 1.16 -18.51
CA VAL A 88 -23.38 1.18 -18.36
C VAL A 88 -22.96 0.32 -17.17
N LEU A 89 -21.77 -0.28 -17.26
CA LEU A 89 -21.11 -0.90 -16.10
C LEU A 89 -20.48 0.19 -15.24
N VAL A 90 -20.71 0.11 -13.93
CA VAL A 90 -20.12 0.97 -12.91
C VAL A 90 -19.12 0.15 -12.12
N ILE A 91 -17.86 0.56 -12.12
CA ILE A 91 -16.85 0.04 -11.19
C ILE A 91 -16.62 1.11 -10.12
N GLU A 92 -16.92 0.79 -8.88
CA GLU A 92 -16.91 1.71 -7.75
C GLU A 92 -15.96 1.23 -6.66
N SER A 93 -15.15 2.16 -6.15
CA SER A 93 -14.30 1.94 -4.99
C SER A 93 -15.06 2.25 -3.71
N LYS A 94 -15.20 1.28 -2.81
CA LYS A 94 -15.82 1.46 -1.50
C LYS A 94 -14.96 2.24 -0.51
N LYS A 95 -13.65 2.35 -0.76
CA LYS A 95 -12.72 3.10 0.09
C LYS A 95 -12.87 4.62 -0.01
N LYS A 96 -13.50 5.11 -1.08
CA LYS A 96 -13.63 6.55 -1.37
C LYS A 96 -15.00 6.80 -1.95
N GLU A 97 -15.83 7.50 -1.19
CA GLU A 97 -17.20 7.82 -1.61
C GLU A 97 -17.22 8.57 -2.95
N GLY A 98 -18.13 8.18 -3.84
CA GLY A 98 -18.27 8.77 -5.18
C GLY A 98 -17.13 8.43 -6.16
N CYS A 99 -16.15 7.63 -5.76
CA CYS A 99 -15.05 7.20 -6.63
C CYS A 99 -15.48 6.01 -7.49
N ARG A 100 -16.06 6.32 -8.65
CA ARG A 100 -16.55 5.33 -9.62
C ARG A 100 -16.22 5.69 -11.05
N VAL A 101 -16.10 4.68 -11.89
CA VAL A 101 -15.90 4.80 -13.33
C VAL A 101 -17.02 4.11 -14.08
N LEU A 102 -17.47 4.75 -15.17
CA LEU A 102 -18.57 4.27 -16.01
C LEU A 102 -18.02 3.72 -17.32
N LEU A 103 -18.36 2.49 -17.63
CA LEU A 103 -17.96 1.77 -18.83
C LEU A 103 -19.21 1.44 -19.65
N ASP A 104 -19.50 2.28 -20.65
CA ASP A 104 -20.45 1.96 -21.73
C ASP A 104 -20.04 0.73 -22.56
N ARG A 105 -20.93 0.34 -23.48
CA ARG A 105 -20.72 -0.80 -24.39
C ARG A 105 -19.39 -0.72 -25.15
N LYS A 106 -19.05 0.44 -25.71
CA LYS A 106 -17.79 0.60 -26.46
C LYS A 106 -16.60 0.38 -25.52
N ASN A 107 -16.71 0.88 -24.29
CA ASN A 107 -15.70 0.67 -23.25
C ASN A 107 -15.45 -0.81 -22.98
N LEU A 108 -16.52 -1.58 -22.81
CA LEU A 108 -16.42 -2.99 -22.49
C LEU A 108 -15.93 -3.83 -23.66
N MET A 109 -16.35 -3.52 -24.88
CA MET A 109 -15.86 -4.23 -26.07
C MET A 109 -14.34 -4.11 -26.22
N LYS A 110 -13.76 -2.92 -26.01
CA LYS A 110 -12.29 -2.83 -26.08
C LYS A 110 -11.62 -3.44 -24.85
N LEU A 111 -12.22 -3.34 -23.66
CA LEU A 111 -11.69 -4.02 -22.48
C LEU A 111 -11.60 -5.54 -22.70
N GLN A 112 -12.64 -6.13 -23.29
CA GLN A 112 -12.64 -7.54 -23.71
C GLN A 112 -11.59 -7.82 -24.80
N TYR A 113 -11.48 -6.94 -25.80
CA TYR A 113 -10.48 -7.10 -26.86
C TYR A 113 -9.03 -7.14 -26.34
N ILE A 114 -8.71 -6.37 -25.28
CA ILE A 114 -7.36 -6.33 -24.71
C ILE A 114 -7.16 -7.27 -23.52
N GLU A 115 -8.10 -8.18 -23.23
CA GLU A 115 -8.07 -9.07 -22.06
C GLU A 115 -6.75 -9.84 -21.95
N GLU A 116 -6.38 -10.55 -23.03
CA GLU A 116 -5.19 -11.39 -23.07
C GLU A 116 -3.92 -10.57 -22.81
N ILE A 117 -3.81 -9.43 -23.48
CA ILE A 117 -2.68 -8.50 -23.34
C ILE A 117 -2.58 -7.93 -21.91
N ILE A 118 -3.70 -7.67 -21.23
CA ILE A 118 -3.68 -7.24 -19.83
C ILE A 118 -3.04 -8.33 -18.96
N PHE A 119 -3.51 -9.57 -19.07
CA PHE A 119 -3.02 -10.66 -18.24
C PHE A 119 -1.59 -11.09 -18.57
N GLU A 120 -1.17 -11.03 -19.83
CA GLU A 120 0.24 -11.22 -20.21
C GLU A 120 1.13 -10.20 -19.50
N THR A 121 0.74 -8.93 -19.50
CA THR A 121 1.51 -7.88 -18.81
C THR A 121 1.52 -8.02 -17.30
N ILE A 122 0.40 -8.44 -16.70
CA ILE A 122 0.35 -8.76 -15.28
C ILE A 122 1.34 -9.89 -14.96
N ALA A 123 1.29 -10.98 -15.74
CA ALA A 123 2.20 -12.11 -15.58
C ALA A 123 3.67 -11.66 -15.69
N ARG A 124 4.03 -10.95 -16.77
CA ARG A 124 5.40 -10.46 -17.03
C ARG A 124 5.90 -9.52 -15.93
N LYS A 125 5.02 -8.64 -15.42
CA LYS A 125 5.35 -7.79 -14.27
C LYS A 125 5.58 -8.59 -13.01
N SER A 126 4.75 -9.60 -12.76
CA SER A 126 4.79 -10.39 -11.53
C SER A 126 6.04 -11.25 -11.49
N THR A 127 6.37 -11.92 -12.60
CA THR A 127 7.42 -12.94 -12.65
C THR A 127 8.81 -12.37 -12.97
N ILE A 128 8.89 -11.30 -13.78
CA ILE A 128 10.17 -10.76 -14.23
C ILE A 128 10.46 -9.41 -13.58
N ILE A 129 9.55 -8.44 -13.70
CA ILE A 129 9.86 -7.06 -13.34
C ILE A 129 9.86 -6.85 -11.82
N ARG A 130 8.87 -7.40 -11.11
CA ARG A 130 8.72 -7.21 -9.66
C ARG A 130 9.93 -7.73 -8.87
N PRO A 131 10.50 -8.93 -9.13
CA PRO A 131 11.74 -9.36 -8.48
C PRO A 131 12.91 -8.40 -8.71
N VAL A 132 13.05 -7.88 -9.93
CA VAL A 132 14.11 -6.89 -10.24
C VAL A 132 13.89 -5.60 -9.47
N VAL A 133 12.64 -5.09 -9.42
CA VAL A 133 12.28 -3.89 -8.65
C VAL A 133 12.58 -4.07 -7.16
N LEU A 134 12.19 -5.19 -6.56
CA LEU A 134 12.44 -5.48 -5.15
C LEU A 134 13.94 -5.55 -4.85
N LYS A 135 14.71 -6.27 -5.68
CA LYS A 135 16.17 -6.35 -5.54
C LYS A 135 16.82 -4.97 -5.65
N GLN A 136 16.40 -4.14 -6.62
CA GLN A 136 16.95 -2.79 -6.76
C GLN A 136 16.53 -1.87 -5.62
N PHE A 137 15.33 -2.03 -5.09
CA PHE A 137 14.89 -1.31 -3.89
C PHE A 137 15.80 -1.60 -2.70
N GLU A 138 16.18 -2.86 -2.48
CA GLU A 138 17.17 -3.25 -1.46
C GLU A 138 18.57 -2.67 -1.74
N ILE A 139 19.05 -2.74 -3.00
CA ILE A 139 20.35 -2.18 -3.40
C ILE A 139 20.40 -0.67 -3.14
N ILE A 140 19.34 0.06 -3.48
CA ILE A 140 19.23 1.51 -3.21
C ILE A 140 19.28 1.73 -1.70
N GLY A 141 18.56 0.95 -0.91
CA GLY A 141 18.60 1.02 0.55
C GLY A 141 20.02 0.85 1.10
N ASN A 142 20.74 -0.18 0.68
CA ASN A 142 22.12 -0.43 1.12
C ASN A 142 23.06 0.70 0.69
N TYR A 143 22.85 1.28 -0.50
CA TYR A 143 23.62 2.43 -0.96
C TYR A 143 23.36 3.66 -0.08
N ILE A 144 22.10 3.94 0.24
CA ILE A 144 21.72 5.02 1.16
C ILE A 144 22.43 4.85 2.51
N ASP A 145 22.44 3.65 3.07
CA ASP A 145 23.08 3.37 4.36
C ASP A 145 24.58 3.70 4.35
N ARG A 146 25.27 3.38 3.25
CA ARG A 146 26.70 3.72 3.07
C ARG A 146 26.93 5.21 2.89
N GLU A 147 26.05 5.91 2.19
CA GLU A 147 26.18 7.35 2.02
C GLU A 147 25.88 8.12 3.31
N LEU A 148 24.96 7.60 4.13
CA LEU A 148 24.64 8.17 5.44
C LEU A 148 25.83 8.12 6.41
N THR A 149 26.73 7.14 6.30
CA THR A 149 27.96 7.11 7.11
C THR A 149 29.00 8.15 6.67
N ASN A 150 28.86 8.69 5.46
CA ASN A 150 29.83 9.62 4.87
C ASN A 150 29.43 11.10 5.03
N VAL A 151 28.23 11.38 5.54
CA VAL A 151 27.73 12.76 5.72
C VAL A 151 27.88 13.21 7.17
N LEU A 152 28.32 14.45 7.36
CA LEU A 152 28.50 15.06 8.69
C LEU A 152 27.18 15.28 9.44
N SER A 153 26.09 15.50 8.70
CA SER A 153 24.75 15.72 9.25
C SER A 153 23.74 14.85 8.51
N PRO A 154 23.42 13.66 9.03
CA PRO A 154 22.44 12.77 8.41
C PRO A 154 21.01 13.35 8.53
N PRO A 155 20.13 13.09 7.55
CA PRO A 155 18.72 13.47 7.61
C PRO A 155 18.02 12.92 8.86
N LYS A 156 17.23 13.75 9.54
CA LYS A 156 16.49 13.38 10.76
C LYS A 156 14.99 13.30 10.53
N THR A 157 14.48 13.98 9.52
CA THR A 157 13.05 13.99 9.15
C THR A 157 12.80 13.20 7.87
N ILE A 158 11.55 12.78 7.66
CA ILE A 158 11.14 12.06 6.44
C ILE A 158 11.39 12.93 5.21
N GLU A 159 11.10 14.22 5.30
CA GLU A 159 11.26 15.20 4.24
C GLU A 159 12.73 15.38 3.85
N GLU A 160 13.62 15.55 4.84
CA GLU A 160 15.07 15.64 4.62
C GLU A 160 15.60 14.36 3.98
N MET A 161 15.15 13.19 4.44
CA MET A 161 15.56 11.90 3.90
C MET A 161 15.07 11.71 2.46
N ILE A 162 13.85 12.14 2.13
CA ILE A 162 13.33 12.12 0.75
C ILE A 162 14.18 13.01 -0.16
N ILE A 163 14.53 14.21 0.28
CA ILE A 163 15.39 15.14 -0.48
C ILE A 163 16.77 14.50 -0.71
N PHE A 164 17.37 13.95 0.35
CA PHE A 164 18.64 13.23 0.29
C PHE A 164 18.60 12.11 -0.76
N ILE A 165 17.60 11.22 -0.68
CA ILE A 165 17.43 10.09 -1.61
C ILE A 165 17.28 10.58 -3.05
N LYS A 166 16.46 11.62 -3.29
CA LYS A 166 16.23 12.16 -4.64
C LYS A 166 17.51 12.74 -5.26
N ASN A 167 18.41 13.27 -4.45
CA ASN A 167 19.66 13.89 -4.91
C ASN A 167 20.81 12.90 -5.19
N LEU A 168 20.70 11.63 -4.79
CA LEU A 168 21.73 10.62 -5.08
C LEU A 168 21.89 10.41 -6.59
N ARG A 169 23.13 10.27 -7.09
CA ARG A 169 23.35 10.06 -8.53
C ARG A 169 23.10 8.60 -8.89
N ALA A 170 22.15 8.36 -9.81
CA ALA A 170 21.65 7.01 -10.11
C ALA A 170 22.72 6.08 -10.72
N ASP A 171 23.66 6.64 -11.49
CA ASP A 171 24.81 5.96 -12.10
C ASP A 171 25.83 5.44 -11.08
N GLN A 172 25.80 5.95 -9.85
CA GLN A 172 26.64 5.48 -8.76
C GLN A 172 26.02 4.32 -7.96
N ILE A 173 24.70 4.14 -8.05
CA ILE A 173 23.96 3.15 -7.25
C ILE A 173 24.01 1.77 -7.91
N ILE A 174 23.81 1.69 -9.23
CA ILE A 174 23.86 0.44 -9.99
C ILE A 174 24.62 0.67 -11.29
N LYS A 175 25.70 -0.10 -11.50
CA LYS A 175 26.43 -0.18 -12.77
C LYS A 175 25.99 -1.43 -13.52
N ASN A 176 25.58 -1.28 -14.79
CA ASN A 176 25.23 -2.35 -15.74
C ASN A 176 24.12 -3.33 -15.31
N ILE A 177 22.87 -2.99 -15.63
CA ILE A 177 21.75 -3.95 -15.71
C ILE A 177 20.85 -3.53 -16.87
N ASP A 178 20.46 -4.48 -17.73
CA ASP A 178 19.57 -4.25 -18.89
C ASP A 178 18.18 -3.70 -18.51
N LEU A 179 17.74 -3.96 -17.28
CA LEU A 179 16.51 -3.43 -16.65
C LEU A 179 16.85 -2.59 -15.41
N ASN A 180 16.92 -1.27 -15.56
CA ASN A 180 17.24 -0.33 -14.48
C ASN A 180 16.02 0.53 -14.09
N PHE A 181 15.59 0.42 -12.82
CA PHE A 181 14.48 1.16 -12.23
C PHE A 181 14.94 2.17 -11.16
N VAL A 182 16.24 2.39 -10.95
CA VAL A 182 16.77 3.24 -9.87
C VAL A 182 16.14 4.64 -9.87
N SER A 183 16.14 5.32 -11.01
CA SER A 183 15.55 6.66 -11.11
C SER A 183 14.04 6.65 -10.82
N GLN A 184 13.32 5.61 -11.24
CA GLN A 184 11.89 5.45 -10.95
C GLN A 184 11.65 5.20 -9.47
N LEU A 185 12.44 4.32 -8.84
CA LEU A 185 12.34 4.00 -7.42
C LEU A 185 12.68 5.21 -6.54
N LYS A 186 13.70 5.99 -6.89
CA LYS A 186 14.00 7.27 -6.23
C LYS A 186 12.85 8.28 -6.35
N MET A 187 12.14 8.29 -7.48
CA MET A 187 11.05 9.24 -7.68
C MET A 187 9.78 8.83 -6.94
N PHE A 188 9.40 7.54 -7.03
CA PHE A 188 8.10 7.05 -6.58
C PHE A 188 8.12 6.35 -5.23
N ALA A 189 9.25 5.77 -4.81
CA ALA A 189 9.37 4.98 -3.59
C ALA A 189 10.29 5.61 -2.54
N ALA A 190 10.76 6.85 -2.76
CA ALA A 190 11.54 7.60 -1.77
C ALA A 190 10.86 7.75 -0.41
N PRO A 191 9.53 8.03 -0.31
CA PRO A 191 8.85 8.06 0.99
C PRO A 191 9.01 6.74 1.75
N LYS A 192 8.83 5.62 1.05
CA LYS A 192 8.96 4.30 1.67
C LYS A 192 10.37 3.97 2.12
N LEU A 193 11.37 4.32 1.30
CA LEU A 193 12.78 4.21 1.66
C LEU A 193 13.10 5.07 2.89
N ALA A 194 12.62 6.32 2.92
CA ALA A 194 12.83 7.22 4.04
C ALA A 194 12.22 6.71 5.35
N GLU A 195 10.96 6.25 5.30
CA GLU A 195 10.28 5.63 6.44
C GLU A 195 11.07 4.45 7.00
N GLN A 196 11.46 3.50 6.14
CA GLN A 196 12.18 2.30 6.57
C GLN A 196 13.51 2.64 7.24
N ARG A 197 14.25 3.63 6.71
CA ARG A 197 15.56 4.00 7.24
C ARG A 197 15.51 4.81 8.52
N LEU A 198 14.57 5.75 8.63
CA LEU A 198 14.37 6.48 9.89
C LEU A 198 13.81 5.59 11.00
N ARG A 199 13.02 4.57 10.64
CA ARG A 199 12.56 3.56 11.61
C ARG A 199 13.72 2.70 12.11
N TRP A 200 14.55 2.17 11.21
CA TRP A 200 15.76 1.43 11.59
C TRP A 200 16.74 2.27 12.41
N SER A 201 16.95 3.54 12.07
CA SER A 201 17.81 4.43 12.86
C SER A 201 17.30 4.67 14.27
N ARG A 202 15.97 4.72 14.47
CA ARG A 202 15.35 4.82 15.81
C ARG A 202 15.46 3.51 16.58
N GLU A 203 15.21 2.38 15.94
CA GLU A 203 15.32 1.05 16.55
C GLU A 203 16.77 0.69 16.94
N MET A 204 17.76 1.17 16.16
CA MET A 204 19.19 0.97 16.39
C MET A 204 19.85 2.02 17.29
N SER A 205 19.16 3.13 17.59
CA SER A 205 19.59 4.05 18.63
C SER A 205 18.96 3.56 19.93
N PRO A 206 19.70 2.93 20.86
CA PRO A 206 19.18 2.79 22.21
C PRO A 206 18.94 4.22 22.67
N GLU A 207 17.69 4.56 22.97
CA GLU A 207 17.42 5.67 23.86
C GLU A 207 18.33 5.42 25.06
N LEU A 208 19.33 6.29 25.24
CA LEU A 208 20.10 6.34 26.46
C LEU A 208 19.06 6.51 27.55
N PHE A 209 18.76 5.43 28.26
CA PHE A 209 18.07 5.47 29.52
C PHE A 209 18.88 6.42 30.39
N VAL A 210 18.46 7.68 30.43
CA VAL A 210 18.88 8.60 31.47
C VAL A 210 18.19 8.05 32.70
N ASP A 211 18.94 7.26 33.47
CA ASP A 211 18.51 6.88 34.81
C ASP A 211 18.09 8.16 35.52
N PRO A 212 16.82 8.28 35.97
CA PRO A 212 16.44 9.41 36.77
C PRO A 212 17.23 9.31 38.07
N ILE A 213 18.09 10.32 38.27
CA ILE A 213 18.72 10.71 39.52
C ILE A 213 17.94 10.13 40.71
N SER A 214 18.53 9.14 41.38
CA SER A 214 18.00 8.59 42.63
C SER A 214 17.82 9.75 43.63
N PRO A 215 16.59 10.02 44.12
CA PRO A 215 16.42 10.91 45.25
C PRO A 215 16.98 10.22 46.50
N LEU A 216 17.70 11.00 47.30
CA LEU A 216 18.29 10.65 48.58
C LEU A 216 17.43 9.67 49.40
N SER A 217 18.07 8.66 49.97
CA SER A 217 17.50 7.80 51.00
C SER A 217 17.00 8.63 52.20
N PRO A 218 15.78 8.40 52.71
CA PRO A 218 15.36 8.97 53.98
C PRO A 218 15.97 8.19 55.17
N PRO A 219 16.20 8.85 56.33
CA PRO A 219 16.91 8.27 57.45
C PRO A 219 16.10 7.17 58.16
N ILE A 220 16.82 6.13 58.58
CA ILE A 220 16.32 4.96 59.30
C ILE A 220 15.89 5.38 60.72
N ILE A 221 14.59 5.25 61.02
CA ILE A 221 14.08 5.29 62.40
C ILE A 221 14.02 3.83 62.91
N PRO A 222 14.75 3.46 63.97
CA PRO A 222 14.74 2.08 64.47
C PRO A 222 13.44 1.77 65.23
N LYS A 223 12.68 0.77 64.74
CA LYS A 223 11.59 0.15 65.50
C LYS A 223 12.19 -0.74 66.59
N LYS A 224 11.91 -0.42 67.85
CA LYS A 224 12.19 -1.27 69.01
C LYS A 224 11.38 -2.56 68.91
N TYR A 225 12.06 -3.70 68.91
CA TYR A 225 11.49 -5.01 69.18
C TYR A 225 11.16 -5.10 70.68
N SER A 226 9.90 -5.39 71.00
CA SER A 226 9.50 -5.91 72.31
C SER A 226 9.31 -7.42 72.17
N SER A 227 10.12 -8.17 72.92
CA SER A 227 10.10 -9.63 73.00
C SER A 227 8.97 -10.16 73.91
N PRO A 228 8.64 -11.46 73.84
CA PRO A 228 7.32 -12.01 74.13
C PRO A 228 7.21 -12.63 75.52
N SER A 229 5.98 -12.83 76.02
CA SER A 229 5.70 -13.84 77.05
C SER A 229 4.24 -14.29 77.07
N HIS A 230 4.07 -15.57 76.74
CA HIS A 230 3.14 -16.58 77.25
C HIS A 230 1.85 -16.15 77.97
N GLN A 231 0.74 -16.76 77.56
CA GLN A 231 -0.21 -17.35 78.51
C GLN A 231 -0.77 -18.67 78.00
N TYR A 232 -0.61 -19.68 78.86
CA TYR A 232 -1.19 -21.02 78.82
C TYR A 232 -2.71 -20.94 79.00
N ASN A 233 -3.45 -21.79 78.28
CA ASN A 233 -4.79 -22.23 78.68
C ASN A 233 -4.61 -23.51 79.50
N ASP A 234 -5.12 -23.51 80.73
CA ASP A 234 -5.46 -24.71 81.48
C ASP A 234 -6.93 -24.58 81.91
N ASP A 235 -7.68 -25.65 81.68
CA ASP A 235 -9.04 -25.87 82.16
C ASP A 235 -9.07 -26.02 83.69
N ASN A 236 -10.14 -25.58 84.36
CA ASN A 236 -10.87 -26.39 85.35
C ASN A 236 -12.10 -25.68 85.97
N ASN A 237 -13.24 -26.37 85.84
CA ASN A 237 -14.38 -26.54 86.77
C ASN A 237 -14.54 -25.61 88.00
N ALA A 238 -15.72 -24.98 88.09
CA ALA A 238 -16.74 -25.21 89.13
C ALA A 238 -18.00 -24.38 88.83
#